data_AF-F4HMQ8-F1
#
_entry.id   AF-F4HMQ8-F1
#
_cell.length_a   1.000
_cell.length_b   1.000
_cell.length_c   1.000
_cell.angle_alpha   90.00
_cell.angle_beta   90.00
_cell.angle_gamma   90.00
#
_symmetry.space_group_name_H-M   'P 1'
#
loop_
_entity.id
_entity.type
_entity.pdbx_description
1 polymer ?
#
loop_
_entity_poly.entity_id
_entity_poly.type
_entity_poly.pdbx_seq_one_letter_code
_entity_poly.pdbx_strand_id
1 'polypeptide(L)'
;MRNLLSFLTRIPVRGDFERVREELWVFPLVSVVTSLPPMVILYFGIPLANLLALLTLYSIIGLLHLDGLADWADGVMVKGPREVKVKAMKDVNTGIAGVFAVTAVILIQLHSLSLAPFYSIFLAELNSKFAMLLGIGTRKPLGRGLGYYFMEGMNGRQLVYGTVLYLVLYAIPILYDPRAILGILGIIPGVYAIKISLENFGGINGDCLGAIAEITRAGTLLIIAVILNL
;
A
#
# COMPACT_ATOMS: atom_id res chain seq x y z
N MET A 1 -0.12 17.60 4.80
CA MET A 1 0.49 16.41 5.46
C MET A 1 -0.25 15.95 6.72
N ARG A 2 -0.56 16.84 7.68
CA ARG A 2 -1.25 16.45 8.94
C ARG A 2 -2.58 15.73 8.70
N ASN A 3 -3.34 16.19 7.70
CA ASN A 3 -4.63 15.64 7.30
C ASN A 3 -4.51 14.18 6.79
N LEU A 4 -3.49 13.89 6.00
CA LEU A 4 -3.22 12.54 5.51
C LEU A 4 -2.71 11.62 6.62
N LEU A 5 -1.85 12.13 7.51
CA LEU A 5 -1.35 11.34 8.64
C LEU A 5 -2.47 10.95 9.61
N SER A 6 -3.39 11.86 9.91
CA SER A 6 -4.53 11.55 10.80
C SER A 6 -5.47 10.50 10.22
N PHE A 7 -5.48 10.32 8.90
CA PHE A 7 -6.33 9.34 8.22
C PHE A 7 -5.62 8.01 7.95
N LEU A 8 -4.40 8.05 7.40
CA LEU A 8 -3.64 6.86 6.99
C LEU A 8 -2.82 6.23 8.12
N THR A 9 -2.81 6.85 9.30
CA THR A 9 -2.08 6.35 10.47
C THR A 9 -2.89 6.48 11.75
N ARG A 10 -2.52 5.72 12.78
CA ARG A 10 -3.02 5.82 14.15
C ARG A 10 -2.21 6.81 15.00
N ILE A 11 -1.28 7.55 14.40
CA ILE A 11 -0.54 8.60 15.10
C ILE A 11 -1.55 9.70 15.46
N PRO A 12 -1.64 10.11 16.74
CA PRO A 12 -2.66 11.06 17.21
C PRO A 12 -2.33 12.49 16.76
N VAL A 13 -2.47 12.76 15.46
CA VAL A 13 -2.30 14.07 14.84
C VAL A 13 -3.68 14.65 14.56
N ARG A 14 -3.88 15.93 14.91
CA ARG A 14 -5.10 16.65 14.48
C ARG A 14 -4.99 16.99 13.00
N GLY A 15 -5.93 16.49 12.22
CA GLY A 15 -6.07 16.78 10.79
C GLY A 15 -7.52 17.07 10.43
N ASP A 16 -7.69 17.77 9.33
CA ASP A 16 -8.99 18.08 8.73
C ASP A 16 -9.21 17.15 7.54
N PHE A 17 -10.18 16.23 7.67
CA PHE A 17 -10.49 15.24 6.64
C PHE A 17 -10.91 15.92 5.32
N GLU A 18 -11.62 17.05 5.39
CA GLU A 18 -12.13 17.76 4.20
C GLU A 18 -11.02 18.31 3.30
N ARG A 19 -9.84 18.52 3.87
CA ARG A 19 -8.67 19.05 3.18
C ARG A 19 -7.75 17.95 2.64
N VAL A 20 -8.01 16.68 2.94
CA VAL A 20 -7.20 15.55 2.44
C VAL A 20 -7.17 15.52 0.91
N ARG A 21 -8.31 15.80 0.28
CA ARG A 21 -8.48 15.78 -1.19
C ARG A 21 -7.62 16.81 -1.93
N GLU A 22 -7.15 17.85 -1.25
CA GLU A 22 -6.27 18.89 -1.79
C GLU A 22 -4.77 18.52 -1.71
N GLU A 23 -4.44 17.50 -0.91
CA GLU A 23 -3.08 17.12 -0.56
C GLU A 23 -2.72 15.70 -0.99
N LEU A 24 -3.48 15.06 -1.90
CA LEU A 24 -3.25 13.67 -2.33
C LEU A 24 -1.86 13.46 -2.92
N TRP A 25 -1.26 14.49 -3.50
CA TRP A 25 0.13 14.46 -3.98
C TRP A 25 1.17 14.17 -2.87
N VAL A 26 0.80 14.33 -1.59
CA VAL A 26 1.66 14.09 -0.41
C VAL A 26 1.63 12.61 0.03
N PHE A 27 0.85 11.73 -0.62
CA PHE A 27 0.81 10.29 -0.32
C PHE A 27 2.20 9.65 -0.16
N PRO A 28 3.18 9.87 -1.08
CA PRO A 28 4.53 9.31 -0.93
C PRO A 28 5.22 9.73 0.37
N LEU A 29 4.97 10.95 0.89
CA LEU A 29 5.60 11.42 2.13
C LEU A 29 5.11 10.67 3.37
N VAL A 30 3.93 10.05 3.31
CA VAL A 30 3.41 9.20 4.39
C VAL A 30 4.34 8.01 4.61
N SER A 31 4.99 7.50 3.56
CA SER A 31 5.91 6.37 3.68
C SER A 31 7.11 6.67 4.57
N VAL A 32 7.62 7.90 4.56
CA VAL A 32 8.73 8.31 5.43
C VAL A 32 8.34 8.12 6.89
N VAL A 33 7.13 8.54 7.26
CA VAL A 33 6.64 8.45 8.65
C VAL A 33 6.33 7.01 9.04
N THR A 34 5.68 6.25 8.15
CA THR A 34 5.23 4.89 8.48
C THR A 34 6.36 3.86 8.44
N SER A 35 7.39 4.07 7.62
CA SER A 35 8.52 3.13 7.49
C SER A 35 9.76 3.48 8.31
N LEU A 36 9.92 4.71 8.82
CA LEU A 36 11.10 5.08 9.60
C LEU A 36 11.25 4.24 10.89
N PRO A 37 10.23 4.10 11.77
CA PRO A 37 10.36 3.25 12.94
C PRO A 37 10.72 1.78 12.64
N PRO A 38 10.03 1.08 11.71
CA PRO A 38 10.39 -0.30 11.43
C PRO A 38 11.73 -0.42 10.68
N MET A 39 12.14 0.56 9.88
CA MET A 39 13.48 0.60 9.28
C MET A 39 14.58 0.71 10.34
N VAL A 40 14.38 1.51 11.39
CA VAL A 40 15.32 1.61 12.52
C VAL A 40 15.45 0.27 13.25
N ILE A 41 14.34 -0.43 13.48
CA ILE A 41 14.33 -1.78 14.09
C ILE A 41 15.17 -2.75 13.26
N LEU A 42 14.98 -2.75 11.93
CA LEU A 42 15.73 -3.60 11.01
C LEU A 42 17.22 -3.24 10.97
N TYR A 43 17.55 -1.95 11.01
CA TYR A 43 18.95 -1.47 10.97
C TYR A 43 19.77 -1.98 12.16
N PHE A 44 19.20 -1.99 13.36
CA PHE A 44 19.89 -2.50 14.56
C PHE A 44 19.92 -4.03 14.65
N GLY A 45 19.14 -4.75 13.83
CA GLY A 45 19.20 -6.21 13.76
C GLY A 45 18.89 -6.92 15.09
N ILE A 46 18.01 -6.35 15.92
CA ILE A 46 17.63 -6.94 17.21
C ILE A 46 16.95 -8.32 17.03
N PRO A 47 16.95 -9.20 18.06
CA PRO A 47 16.19 -10.43 17.99
C PRO A 47 14.73 -10.17 17.58
N LEU A 48 14.24 -10.95 16.62
CA LEU A 48 12.90 -10.79 16.03
C LEU A 48 12.67 -9.47 15.28
N ALA A 49 13.72 -8.77 14.82
CA ALA A 49 13.61 -7.48 14.12
C ALA A 49 12.57 -7.48 12.99
N ASN A 50 12.51 -8.52 12.15
CA ASN A 50 11.56 -8.59 11.03
C ASN A 50 10.10 -8.61 11.50
N LEU A 51 9.81 -9.38 12.56
CA LEU A 51 8.49 -9.44 13.17
C LEU A 51 8.12 -8.11 13.82
N LEU A 52 9.04 -7.56 14.63
CA LEU A 52 8.82 -6.30 15.33
C LEU A 52 8.65 -5.12 14.36
N ALA A 53 9.43 -5.10 13.27
CA ALA A 53 9.30 -4.11 12.21
C ALA A 53 7.91 -4.21 11.55
N LEU A 54 7.45 -5.41 11.20
CA LEU A 54 6.14 -5.58 10.56
C LEU A 54 4.98 -5.22 11.52
N LEU A 55 5.06 -5.64 12.78
CA LEU A 55 4.07 -5.27 13.82
C LEU A 55 4.04 -3.77 14.08
N THR A 56 5.20 -3.12 14.09
CA THR A 56 5.33 -1.67 14.25
C THR A 56 4.68 -0.95 13.08
N LEU A 57 4.97 -1.36 11.84
CA LEU A 57 4.36 -0.80 10.65
C LEU A 57 2.83 -0.88 10.73
N TYR A 58 2.29 -2.08 10.97
CA TYR A 58 0.85 -2.32 11.02
C TYR A 58 0.14 -1.60 12.16
N SER A 59 0.81 -1.43 13.31
CA SER A 59 0.32 -0.64 14.43
C SER A 59 0.25 0.85 14.08
N ILE A 60 1.23 1.36 13.32
CA ILE A 60 1.22 2.75 12.83
C ILE A 60 0.11 2.97 11.80
N ILE A 61 -0.06 2.07 10.82
CA ILE A 61 -1.07 2.26 9.75
C ILE A 61 -2.48 1.79 10.14
N GLY A 62 -2.63 1.11 11.29
CA GLY A 62 -3.92 0.80 11.89
C GLY A 62 -4.76 -0.25 11.17
N LEU A 63 -4.11 -1.18 10.45
CA LEU A 63 -4.71 -2.34 9.76
C LEU A 63 -5.71 -2.04 8.62
N LEU A 64 -5.99 -0.76 8.32
CA LEU A 64 -6.98 -0.36 7.31
C LEU A 64 -6.76 -1.02 5.93
N HIS A 65 -5.50 -1.11 5.50
CA HIS A 65 -5.20 -1.71 4.19
C HIS A 65 -5.29 -3.24 4.21
N LEU A 66 -5.05 -3.90 5.35
CA LEU A 66 -5.21 -5.36 5.48
C LEU A 66 -6.69 -5.76 5.46
N ASP A 67 -7.54 -4.96 6.10
CA ASP A 67 -9.00 -5.08 6.02
C ASP A 67 -9.46 -4.98 4.55
N GLY A 68 -9.00 -3.94 3.85
CA GLY A 68 -9.27 -3.79 2.41
C GLY A 68 -8.74 -4.93 1.54
N LEU A 69 -7.57 -5.52 1.87
CA LEU A 69 -7.05 -6.71 1.19
C LEU A 69 -7.97 -7.93 1.40
N ALA A 70 -8.50 -8.11 2.61
CA ALA A 70 -9.37 -9.23 2.93
C ALA A 70 -10.66 -9.15 2.11
N ASP A 71 -11.35 -8.01 2.16
CA ASP A 71 -12.60 -7.77 1.42
C ASP A 71 -12.39 -7.86 -0.09
N TRP A 72 -11.29 -7.29 -0.58
CA TRP A 72 -10.92 -7.38 -2.00
C TRP A 72 -10.70 -8.82 -2.43
N ALA A 73 -10.01 -9.63 -1.63
CA ALA A 73 -9.74 -11.03 -1.97
C ALA A 73 -11.02 -11.86 -1.98
N ASP A 74 -11.92 -11.66 -1.02
CA ASP A 74 -13.24 -12.29 -1.01
C ASP A 74 -14.05 -11.90 -2.25
N GLY A 75 -14.06 -10.62 -2.61
CA GLY A 75 -14.69 -10.13 -3.83
C GLY A 75 -14.12 -10.73 -5.12
N VAL A 76 -12.79 -10.79 -5.24
CA VAL A 76 -12.10 -11.33 -6.44
C VAL A 76 -12.35 -12.82 -6.59
N MET A 77 -12.31 -13.60 -5.50
CA MET A 77 -12.40 -15.06 -5.55
C MET A 77 -13.82 -15.59 -5.80
N VAL A 78 -14.85 -14.78 -5.55
CA VAL A 78 -16.22 -15.15 -5.87
C VAL A 78 -16.43 -15.23 -7.39
N LYS A 79 -16.98 -16.35 -7.85
CA LYS A 79 -17.38 -16.53 -9.26
C LYS A 79 -18.73 -15.88 -9.53
N GLY A 80 -18.90 -15.34 -10.73
CA GLY A 80 -20.17 -14.78 -11.18
C GLY A 80 -20.05 -13.33 -11.63
N PRO A 81 -21.20 -12.66 -11.81
CA PRO A 81 -21.23 -11.31 -12.32
C PRO A 81 -20.69 -10.30 -11.29
N ARG A 82 -20.33 -9.12 -11.78
CA ARG A 82 -19.69 -8.05 -11.01
C ARG A 82 -20.45 -7.69 -9.74
N GLU A 83 -21.77 -7.65 -9.79
CA GLU A 83 -22.62 -7.27 -8.66
C GLU A 83 -22.46 -8.24 -7.48
N VAL A 84 -22.27 -9.53 -7.77
CA VAL A 84 -22.04 -10.56 -6.75
C VAL A 84 -20.66 -10.41 -6.12
N LYS A 85 -19.64 -10.12 -6.93
CA LYS A 85 -18.28 -9.83 -6.45
C LYS A 85 -18.24 -8.60 -5.54
N VAL A 86 -18.88 -7.51 -5.95
CA VAL A 86 -18.98 -6.27 -5.15
C VAL A 86 -19.80 -6.50 -3.87
N LYS A 87 -20.81 -7.36 -3.91
CA LYS A 87 -21.58 -7.74 -2.71
C LYS A 87 -20.72 -8.50 -1.71
N ALA A 88 -19.84 -9.39 -2.17
CA ALA A 88 -18.96 -10.16 -1.30
C ALA A 88 -17.95 -9.28 -0.54
N MET A 89 -17.46 -8.20 -1.16
CA MET A 89 -16.61 -7.21 -0.47
C MET A 89 -17.31 -6.47 0.69
N LYS A 90 -18.64 -6.57 0.79
CA LYS A 90 -19.44 -5.90 1.83
C LYS A 90 -20.02 -6.88 2.83
N ASP A 91 -19.62 -8.14 2.76
CA ASP A 91 -20.02 -9.11 3.78
C ASP A 91 -19.41 -8.69 5.11
N VAL A 92 -20.18 -8.84 6.19
CA VAL A 92 -19.70 -8.56 7.54
C VAL A 92 -18.76 -9.66 8.04
N ASN A 93 -18.83 -10.85 7.45
CA ASN A 93 -17.96 -11.97 7.75
C ASN A 93 -16.83 -12.05 6.71
N THR A 94 -15.59 -12.09 7.19
CA THR A 94 -14.44 -12.36 6.32
C THR A 94 -14.49 -13.81 5.82
N GLY A 95 -14.38 -13.98 4.51
CA GLY A 95 -14.30 -15.28 3.86
C GLY A 95 -12.90 -15.89 3.92
N ILE A 96 -12.80 -17.15 3.49
CA ILE A 96 -11.53 -17.88 3.49
C ILE A 96 -10.50 -17.27 2.52
N ALA A 97 -10.95 -16.59 1.47
CA ALA A 97 -10.06 -15.93 0.52
C ALA A 97 -9.41 -14.69 1.17
N GLY A 98 -10.16 -13.90 1.93
CA GLY A 98 -9.64 -12.79 2.71
C GLY A 98 -8.61 -13.23 3.74
N VAL A 99 -8.94 -14.25 4.55
CA VAL A 99 -8.02 -14.84 5.54
C VAL A 99 -6.74 -15.36 4.89
N PHE A 100 -6.87 -16.08 3.77
CA PHE A 100 -5.72 -16.61 3.03
C PHE A 100 -4.85 -15.48 2.47
N ALA A 101 -5.44 -14.45 1.86
CA ALA A 101 -4.69 -13.34 1.27
C ALA A 101 -3.90 -12.55 2.33
N VAL A 102 -4.53 -12.20 3.45
CA VAL A 102 -3.86 -11.52 4.57
C VAL A 102 -2.71 -12.37 5.11
N THR A 103 -2.95 -13.67 5.34
CA THR A 103 -1.93 -14.59 5.84
C THR A 103 -0.75 -14.68 4.86
N ALA A 104 -1.03 -14.88 3.57
CA ALA A 104 0.00 -14.96 2.54
C ALA A 104 0.83 -13.69 2.44
N VAL A 105 0.20 -12.51 2.46
CA VAL A 105 0.89 -11.22 2.42
C VAL A 105 1.77 -11.00 3.64
N ILE A 106 1.32 -11.36 4.84
CA ILE A 106 2.15 -11.26 6.05
C ILE A 106 3.36 -12.19 5.97
N LEU A 107 3.16 -13.45 5.56
CA LEU A 107 4.25 -14.43 5.44
C LEU A 107 5.28 -14.03 4.38
N ILE A 108 4.84 -13.54 3.22
CA ILE A 108 5.72 -13.04 2.15
C ILE A 108 6.58 -11.90 2.69
N GLN A 109 5.98 -10.93 3.40
CA GLN A 109 6.72 -9.80 3.94
C GLN A 109 7.73 -10.22 5.01
N LEU A 110 7.31 -11.06 5.97
CA LEU A 110 8.20 -11.55 7.03
C LEU A 110 9.40 -12.30 6.47
N HIS A 111 9.18 -13.19 5.52
CA HIS A 111 10.26 -13.95 4.90
C HIS A 111 11.16 -13.05 4.04
N SER A 112 10.57 -12.17 3.22
CA SER A 112 11.34 -11.25 2.38
C SER A 112 12.21 -10.30 3.20
N LEU A 113 11.74 -9.81 4.35
CA LEU A 113 12.53 -8.98 5.26
C LEU A 113 13.76 -9.70 5.82
N SER A 114 13.76 -11.03 5.92
CA SER A 114 14.95 -11.78 6.35
C SER A 114 16.05 -11.86 5.28
N LEU A 115 15.72 -11.56 4.03
CA LEU A 115 16.62 -11.66 2.88
C LEU A 115 16.95 -10.29 2.28
N ALA A 116 16.16 -9.26 2.58
CA ALA A 116 16.29 -7.94 2.00
C ALA A 116 17.03 -6.96 2.93
N PRO A 117 17.78 -5.97 2.39
CA PRO A 117 18.39 -4.91 3.20
C PRO A 117 17.36 -4.12 4.02
N PHE A 118 17.76 -3.56 5.16
CA PHE A 118 16.87 -2.83 6.08
C PHE A 118 16.08 -1.69 5.39
N TYR A 119 16.65 -1.02 4.38
CA TYR A 119 15.99 0.06 3.64
C TYR A 119 14.84 -0.43 2.73
N SER A 120 14.71 -1.74 2.51
CA SER A 120 13.69 -2.31 1.62
C SER A 120 12.27 -2.06 2.12
N ILE A 121 12.08 -1.93 3.44
CA ILE A 121 10.78 -1.57 4.01
C ILE A 121 10.35 -0.15 3.65
N PHE A 122 11.30 0.78 3.55
CA PHE A 122 11.04 2.14 3.08
C PHE A 122 10.61 2.13 1.61
N LEU A 123 11.34 1.42 0.75
CA LEU A 123 10.98 1.27 -0.67
C LEU A 123 9.61 0.61 -0.85
N ALA A 124 9.31 -0.43 -0.06
CA ALA A 124 8.04 -1.13 -0.11
C ALA A 124 6.87 -0.23 0.29
N GLU A 125 7.03 0.58 1.34
CA GLU A 125 6.00 1.51 1.77
C GLU A 125 5.87 2.72 0.82
N LEU A 126 6.98 3.20 0.26
CA LEU A 126 6.99 4.26 -0.74
C LEU A 126 6.25 3.83 -2.02
N ASN A 127 6.56 2.63 -2.53
CA ASN A 127 5.84 2.02 -3.65
C ASN A 127 4.37 1.79 -3.30
N SER A 128 4.05 1.31 -2.10
CA SER A 128 2.68 1.11 -1.62
C SER A 128 1.85 2.38 -1.73
N LYS A 129 2.34 3.51 -1.19
CA LYS A 129 1.62 4.80 -1.27
C LYS A 129 1.54 5.34 -2.69
N PHE A 130 2.59 5.16 -3.48
CA PHE A 130 2.57 5.59 -4.87
C PHE A 130 1.58 4.77 -5.72
N ALA A 131 1.51 3.45 -5.52
CA ALA A 131 0.53 2.60 -6.20
C ALA A 131 -0.91 2.95 -5.81
N MET A 132 -1.17 3.31 -4.54
CA MET A 132 -2.47 3.88 -4.14
C MET A 132 -2.76 5.18 -4.92
N LEU A 133 -1.77 6.07 -5.04
CA LEU A 133 -1.90 7.31 -5.80
C LEU A 133 -2.22 7.05 -7.28
N LEU A 134 -1.60 6.04 -7.89
CA LEU A 134 -1.92 5.57 -9.25
C LEU A 134 -3.35 5.02 -9.33
N GLY A 135 -3.78 4.24 -8.34
CA GLY A 135 -5.14 3.70 -8.23
C GLY A 135 -6.19 4.82 -8.15
N ILE A 136 -5.94 5.84 -7.33
CA ILE A 136 -6.77 7.06 -7.25
C ILE A 136 -6.73 7.82 -8.59
N GLY A 137 -5.56 7.88 -9.24
CA GLY A 137 -5.34 8.50 -10.54
C GLY A 137 -6.18 7.93 -11.68
N THR A 138 -6.73 6.72 -11.54
CA THR A 138 -7.64 6.12 -12.53
C THR A 138 -8.97 6.87 -12.66
N ARG A 139 -9.39 7.60 -11.61
CA ARG A 139 -10.69 8.30 -11.51
C ARG A 139 -11.91 7.45 -11.89
N LYS A 140 -11.88 6.15 -11.54
CA LYS A 140 -12.98 5.21 -11.75
C LYS A 140 -13.53 4.72 -10.40
N PRO A 141 -14.36 5.51 -9.71
CA PRO A 141 -14.81 5.16 -8.37
C PRO A 141 -15.81 4.00 -8.38
N LEU A 142 -15.71 3.12 -7.38
CA LEU A 142 -16.71 2.10 -7.08
C LEU A 142 -17.55 2.56 -5.88
N GLY A 143 -18.80 2.96 -6.14
CA GLY A 143 -19.70 3.50 -5.11
C GLY A 143 -19.34 4.92 -4.66
N ARG A 144 -19.91 5.38 -3.54
CA ARG A 144 -19.72 6.75 -2.98
C ARG A 144 -18.94 6.78 -1.66
N GLY A 145 -18.00 5.85 -1.48
CA GLY A 145 -17.19 5.73 -0.26
C GLY A 145 -15.89 6.56 -0.30
N LEU A 146 -14.95 6.22 0.57
CA LEU A 146 -13.64 6.90 0.69
C LEU A 146 -12.85 6.95 -0.63
N GLY A 147 -12.88 5.87 -1.41
CA GLY A 147 -12.24 5.84 -2.74
C GLY A 147 -12.81 6.90 -3.69
N TYR A 148 -14.13 7.09 -3.68
CA TYR A 148 -14.80 8.16 -4.43
C TYR A 148 -14.33 9.54 -3.97
N TYR A 149 -14.31 9.77 -2.66
CA TYR A 149 -13.87 11.04 -2.06
C TYR A 149 -12.45 11.43 -2.49
N PHE A 150 -11.50 10.49 -2.51
CA PHE A 150 -10.15 10.77 -3.00
C PHE A 150 -10.09 10.97 -4.51
N MET A 151 -10.86 10.21 -5.29
CA MET A 151 -10.87 10.36 -6.75
C MET A 151 -11.48 11.68 -7.20
N GLU A 152 -12.46 12.23 -6.49
CA GLU A 152 -12.99 13.57 -6.77
C GLU A 152 -11.95 14.67 -6.59
N GLY A 153 -11.10 14.57 -5.56
CA GLY A 153 -10.00 15.53 -5.36
C GLY A 153 -8.89 15.41 -6.41
N MET A 154 -8.72 14.23 -6.99
CA MET A 154 -7.58 13.90 -7.82
C MET A 154 -7.57 14.66 -9.15
N ASN A 155 -6.50 15.39 -9.44
CA ASN A 155 -6.28 16.09 -10.71
C ASN A 155 -4.86 15.81 -11.26
N GLY A 156 -4.61 16.17 -12.52
CA GLY A 156 -3.33 15.89 -13.18
C GLY A 156 -2.13 16.52 -12.47
N ARG A 157 -2.29 17.72 -11.88
CA ARG A 157 -1.22 18.39 -11.13
C ARG A 157 -0.85 17.61 -9.88
N GLN A 158 -1.85 17.10 -9.14
CA GLN A 158 -1.58 16.29 -7.95
C GLN A 158 -0.83 14.99 -8.30
N LEU A 159 -1.19 14.34 -9.41
CA LEU A 159 -0.50 13.14 -9.87
C LEU A 159 0.96 13.44 -10.28
N VAL A 160 1.19 14.55 -10.99
CA VAL A 160 2.55 14.99 -11.36
C VAL A 160 3.38 15.32 -10.13
N TYR A 161 2.87 16.14 -9.21
CA TYR A 161 3.59 16.50 -7.98
C TYR A 161 3.87 15.29 -7.10
N GLY A 162 2.91 14.36 -6.97
CA GLY A 162 3.12 13.11 -6.25
C GLY A 162 4.14 12.20 -6.92
N THR A 163 4.17 12.15 -8.25
CA THR A 163 5.19 11.38 -9.00
C THR A 163 6.58 11.98 -8.82
N VAL A 164 6.71 13.32 -8.91
CA VAL A 164 8.00 14.00 -8.66
C VAL A 164 8.47 13.74 -7.24
N LEU A 165 7.58 13.88 -6.24
CA LEU A 165 7.91 13.61 -4.85
C LEU A 165 8.32 12.14 -4.64
N TYR A 166 7.60 11.20 -5.25
CA TYR A 166 7.96 9.79 -5.25
C TYR A 166 9.39 9.58 -5.78
N LEU A 167 9.73 10.12 -6.95
CA LEU A 167 11.06 9.96 -7.55
C LEU A 167 12.17 10.57 -6.69
N VAL A 168 11.92 11.74 -6.07
CA VAL A 168 12.87 12.38 -5.15
C VAL A 168 13.14 11.50 -3.93
N LEU A 169 12.08 10.97 -3.30
CA LEU A 169 12.22 10.07 -2.16
C LEU A 169 12.88 8.73 -2.56
N TYR A 170 12.59 8.25 -3.77
CA TYR A 170 13.13 7.02 -4.31
C TYR A 170 14.65 7.10 -4.58
N ALA A 171 15.16 8.29 -4.90
CA ALA A 171 16.59 8.49 -5.12
C ALA A 171 17.44 8.27 -3.85
N ILE A 172 16.86 8.45 -2.66
CA ILE A 172 17.62 8.41 -1.39
C ILE A 172 18.29 7.04 -1.16
N PRO A 173 17.57 5.89 -1.22
CA PRO A 173 18.22 4.59 -1.07
C PRO A 173 19.19 4.24 -2.20
N ILE A 174 18.99 4.77 -3.42
CA ILE A 174 19.90 4.55 -4.57
C ILE A 174 21.27 5.18 -4.31
N LEU A 175 21.30 6.35 -3.68
CA LEU A 175 22.56 7.00 -3.30
C LEU A 175 23.34 6.20 -2.25
N TYR A 176 22.66 5.37 -1.46
CA TYR A 176 23.27 4.50 -0.45
C TYR A 176 23.67 3.13 -1.02
N ASP A 177 22.77 2.48 -1.76
CA ASP A 177 22.99 1.22 -2.47
C ASP A 177 22.40 1.32 -3.89
N PRO A 178 23.22 1.41 -4.96
CA PRO A 178 22.72 1.52 -6.33
C PRO A 178 21.75 0.39 -6.74
N ARG A 179 21.85 -0.80 -6.13
CA ARG A 179 20.95 -1.93 -6.41
C ARG A 179 19.53 -1.67 -5.93
N ALA A 180 19.33 -0.69 -5.03
CA ALA A 180 18.00 -0.24 -4.60
C ALA A 180 17.11 0.17 -5.78
N ILE A 181 17.67 0.56 -6.93
CA ILE A 181 16.92 0.89 -8.15
C ILE A 181 15.99 -0.25 -8.59
N LEU A 182 16.38 -1.51 -8.32
CA LEU A 182 15.61 -2.69 -8.72
C LEU A 182 14.30 -2.83 -7.95
N GLY A 183 14.16 -2.16 -6.80
CA GLY A 183 12.90 -2.09 -6.06
C GLY A 183 11.77 -1.41 -6.84
N ILE A 184 12.06 -0.72 -7.96
CA ILE A 184 11.06 0.01 -8.76
C ILE A 184 10.06 -0.97 -9.39
N LEU A 185 10.54 -2.19 -9.67
CA LEU A 185 9.74 -3.30 -10.16
C LEU A 185 8.64 -3.71 -9.17
N GLY A 186 8.76 -3.33 -7.90
CA GLY A 186 7.73 -3.47 -6.88
C GLY A 186 6.41 -2.75 -7.19
N ILE A 187 6.40 -1.77 -8.10
CA ILE A 187 5.16 -1.14 -8.59
C ILE A 187 4.31 -2.12 -9.43
N ILE A 188 4.94 -3.10 -10.10
CA ILE A 188 4.25 -3.99 -11.06
C ILE A 188 3.09 -4.75 -10.39
N PRO A 189 3.26 -5.43 -9.24
CA PRO A 189 2.16 -6.04 -8.50
C PRO A 189 1.02 -5.06 -8.17
N GLY A 190 1.33 -3.80 -7.83
CA GLY A 190 0.34 -2.77 -7.57
C GLY A 190 -0.48 -2.38 -8.78
N VAL A 191 0.18 -2.16 -9.92
CA VAL A 191 -0.50 -1.88 -11.20
C VAL A 191 -1.35 -3.08 -11.64
N TYR A 192 -0.87 -4.30 -11.39
CA TYR A 192 -1.66 -5.50 -11.62
C TYR A 192 -2.90 -5.57 -10.71
N ALA A 193 -2.77 -5.24 -9.42
CA ALA A 193 -3.91 -5.15 -8.50
C ALA A 193 -4.94 -4.08 -8.94
N ILE A 194 -4.49 -2.94 -9.45
CA ILE A 194 -5.35 -1.92 -10.07
C ILE A 194 -6.13 -2.52 -11.24
N LYS A 195 -5.44 -3.22 -12.16
CA LYS A 195 -6.06 -3.87 -13.31
C LYS A 195 -7.12 -4.88 -12.88
N ILE A 196 -6.77 -5.79 -11.97
CA ILE A 196 -7.69 -6.82 -11.45
C ILE A 196 -8.92 -6.19 -10.80
N SER A 197 -8.74 -5.10 -10.05
CA SER A 197 -9.85 -4.37 -9.43
C SER A 197 -10.80 -3.78 -10.48
N LEU A 198 -10.27 -3.14 -11.52
CA LEU A 198 -11.07 -2.57 -12.59
C LEU A 198 -11.82 -3.64 -13.40
N GLU A 199 -11.20 -4.79 -13.65
CA GLU A 199 -11.81 -5.89 -14.38
C GLU A 199 -12.95 -6.55 -13.57
N ASN A 200 -12.69 -6.87 -12.30
CA ASN A 200 -13.65 -7.56 -11.44
C ASN A 200 -14.81 -6.65 -11.00
N PHE A 201 -14.51 -5.41 -10.61
CA PHE A 201 -15.48 -4.54 -9.94
C PHE A 201 -15.94 -3.35 -10.78
N GLY A 202 -15.29 -3.07 -11.92
CA GLY A 202 -15.64 -1.93 -12.79
C GLY A 202 -15.20 -0.56 -12.27
N GLY A 203 -14.54 -0.53 -11.11
CA GLY A 203 -14.07 0.66 -10.44
C GLY A 203 -13.23 0.29 -9.21
N ILE A 204 -12.80 1.30 -8.45
CA ILE A 204 -11.93 1.17 -7.28
C ILE A 204 -12.60 1.88 -6.09
N ASN A 205 -12.72 1.19 -4.97
CA ASN A 205 -13.15 1.74 -3.67
C ASN A 205 -11.98 1.75 -2.66
N GLY A 206 -12.26 1.98 -1.38
CA GLY A 206 -11.26 1.94 -0.31
C GLY A 206 -10.56 0.59 -0.20
N ASP A 207 -11.31 -0.51 -0.28
CA ASP A 207 -10.78 -1.87 -0.13
C ASP A 207 -9.83 -2.22 -1.27
N CYS A 208 -10.18 -1.83 -2.50
CA CYS A 208 -9.29 -1.93 -3.66
C CYS A 208 -7.98 -1.16 -3.42
N LEU A 209 -8.03 0.06 -2.87
CA LEU A 209 -6.83 0.84 -2.55
C LEU A 209 -6.01 0.17 -1.44
N GLY A 210 -6.66 -0.44 -0.45
CA GLY A 210 -6.02 -1.26 0.59
C GLY A 210 -5.28 -2.46 0.01
N ALA A 211 -5.95 -3.22 -0.86
CA ALA A 211 -5.35 -4.35 -1.57
C ALA A 211 -4.17 -3.93 -2.45
N ILE A 212 -4.30 -2.84 -3.21
CA ILE A 212 -3.21 -2.25 -3.99
C ILE A 212 -2.02 -1.93 -3.08
N ALA A 213 -2.27 -1.30 -1.93
CA ALA A 213 -1.22 -0.94 -0.97
C ALA A 213 -0.46 -2.18 -0.46
N GLU A 214 -1.18 -3.20 0.01
CA GLU A 214 -0.60 -4.41 0.60
C GLU A 214 0.11 -5.29 -0.44
N ILE A 215 -0.50 -5.52 -1.61
CA ILE A 215 0.09 -6.30 -2.70
C ILE A 215 1.37 -5.64 -3.22
N THR A 216 1.37 -4.30 -3.33
CA THR A 216 2.57 -3.55 -3.74
C THR A 216 3.67 -3.66 -2.68
N ARG A 217 3.33 -3.57 -1.39
CA ARG A 217 4.32 -3.68 -0.31
C ARG A 217 4.96 -5.06 -0.28
N ALA A 218 4.15 -6.12 -0.28
CA ALA A 218 4.62 -7.50 -0.30
C ALA A 218 5.42 -7.81 -1.57
N GLY A 219 4.92 -7.37 -2.72
CA GLY A 219 5.59 -7.56 -4.02
C GLY A 219 6.93 -6.84 -4.10
N THR A 220 7.03 -5.61 -3.58
CA THR A 220 8.30 -4.87 -3.53
C THR A 220 9.33 -5.60 -2.67
N LEU A 221 8.95 -6.04 -1.46
CA LEU A 221 9.84 -6.78 -0.57
C LEU A 221 10.29 -8.10 -1.20
N LEU A 222 9.36 -8.87 -1.79
CA LEU A 222 9.66 -10.13 -2.44
C LEU A 222 10.63 -9.96 -3.61
N ILE A 223 10.40 -8.96 -4.47
CA ILE A 223 11.26 -8.70 -5.63
C ILE A 223 12.67 -8.31 -5.18
N ILE A 224 12.80 -7.43 -4.18
CA ILE A 224 14.11 -7.05 -3.64
C ILE A 224 14.80 -8.27 -3.03
N ALA A 225 14.08 -9.06 -2.23
CA ALA A 225 14.61 -10.27 -1.61
C ALA A 225 15.10 -11.28 -2.64
N VAL A 226 14.37 -11.51 -3.73
CA VAL A 226 14.80 -12.43 -4.78
C VAL A 226 15.98 -11.86 -5.55
N ILE A 227 15.87 -10.65 -6.09
CA ILE A 227 16.87 -10.11 -7.02
C ILE A 227 18.21 -9.83 -6.34
N LEU A 228 18.22 -9.36 -5.08
CA LEU A 228 19.47 -9.06 -4.39
C LEU A 228 20.19 -10.28 -3.81
N ASN A 229 19.55 -11.46 -3.85
CA ASN A 229 20.13 -12.73 -3.40
C ASN A 229 20.36 -13.72 -4.55
N LEU A 230 20.14 -13.30 -5.80
CA LEU A 230 20.56 -14.02 -7.01
C LEU A 230 21.96 -13.55 -7.43
#